data_AF-A0A7C9K301-F1
#
_entry.id   AF-A0A7C9K301-F1
#
_cell.length_a   1.000
_cell.length_b   1.000
_cell.length_c   1.000
_cell.angle_alpha   90.00
_cell.angle_beta   90.00
_cell.angle_gamma   90.00
#
_symmetry.space_group_name_H-M   'P 1'
#
loop_
_entity.id
_entity.type
_entity.pdbx_description
1 polymer ?
#
loop_
_entity_poly.entity_id
_entity_poly.type
_entity_poly.pdbx_seq_one_letter_code
_entity_poly.pdbx_strand_id
1 'polypeptide(L)'
;MTHGKINISAGLLFMAGFMVFGFVLIYLRDFAPGKEQWIADYTIGKHFESRLSHVHGNLFAFLNIVVGYLLLRLPFQKLTIKWVSWLALVGMLMPVGILTEVLLGAPPIFVLIGATSMIVSVAWLGIAVARLNMLTTGDDAKVPPLN
;
A
#
# COMPACT_ATOMS: atom_id res chain seq x y z
N MET A 1 -8.14 0.41 18.42
CA MET A 1 -6.75 -0.10 18.41
C MET A 1 -6.54 -1.27 17.44
N THR A 2 -7.55 -2.10 17.14
CA THR A 2 -7.38 -3.29 16.28
C THR A 2 -7.00 -2.96 14.84
N HIS A 3 -7.57 -1.90 14.26
CA HIS A 3 -7.35 -1.51 12.86
C HIS A 3 -5.87 -1.31 12.49
N GLY A 4 -5.11 -0.51 13.24
CA GLY A 4 -3.70 -0.29 12.93
C GLY A 4 -2.84 -1.55 13.01
N LYS A 5 -3.13 -2.46 13.96
CA LYS A 5 -2.47 -3.76 14.04
C LYS A 5 -2.79 -4.64 12.82
N ILE A 6 -4.06 -4.65 12.38
CA ILE A 6 -4.47 -5.39 11.18
C ILE A 6 -3.70 -4.89 9.95
N ASN A 7 -3.59 -3.57 9.74
CA ASN A 7 -2.82 -3.03 8.61
C ASN A 7 -1.33 -3.42 8.69
N ILE A 8 -0.71 -3.36 9.87
CA ILE A 8 0.69 -3.78 10.03
C ILE A 8 0.85 -5.27 9.70
N SER A 9 0.03 -6.13 10.29
CA SER A 9 0.11 -7.58 10.06
C SER A 9 -0.15 -7.93 8.59
N ALA A 10 -1.19 -7.36 7.98
CA ALA A 10 -1.48 -7.56 6.57
C ALA A 10 -0.32 -7.05 5.70
N GLY A 11 0.20 -5.84 5.95
CA GLY A 11 1.33 -5.28 5.23
C GLY A 11 2.57 -6.18 5.30
N LEU A 12 2.93 -6.68 6.48
CA LEU A 12 4.06 -7.61 6.62
C LEU A 12 3.86 -8.92 5.86
N LEU A 13 2.67 -9.52 5.93
CA LEU A 13 2.37 -10.78 5.24
C LEU A 13 2.34 -10.61 3.71
N PHE A 14 1.71 -9.54 3.21
CA PHE A 14 1.70 -9.24 1.79
C PHE A 14 3.10 -8.89 1.28
N MET A 15 3.89 -8.13 2.04
CA MET A 15 5.29 -7.84 1.70
C MET A 15 6.09 -9.14 1.56
N ALA A 16 5.98 -10.05 2.52
CA ALA A 16 6.63 -11.36 2.42
C ALA A 16 6.22 -12.11 1.15
N GLY A 17 4.92 -12.14 0.82
CA GLY A 17 4.41 -12.75 -0.41
C GLY A 17 4.98 -12.11 -1.68
N PHE A 18 4.98 -10.77 -1.76
CA PHE A 18 5.52 -10.06 -2.91
C PHE A 18 7.05 -10.14 -2.99
N MET A 19 7.77 -10.28 -1.88
CA MET A 19 9.22 -10.58 -1.89
C MET A 19 9.50 -11.96 -2.48
N VAL A 20 8.75 -13.00 -2.07
CA VAL A 20 8.84 -14.33 -2.67
C VAL A 20 8.56 -14.26 -4.17
N PHE A 21 7.50 -13.53 -4.56
CA PHE A 21 7.19 -13.32 -5.97
C PHE A 21 8.33 -12.61 -6.72
N GLY A 22 9.00 -11.63 -6.11
CA GLY A 22 10.19 -10.99 -6.67
C GLY A 22 11.32 -11.98 -6.95
N PHE A 23 11.60 -12.90 -6.01
CA PHE A 23 12.59 -13.95 -6.23
C PHE A 23 12.19 -14.91 -7.36
N VAL A 24 10.89 -15.22 -7.51
CA VAL A 24 10.38 -16.00 -8.63
C VAL A 24 10.62 -15.28 -9.97
N LEU A 25 10.37 -13.97 -10.05
CA LEU A 25 10.63 -13.19 -11.26
C LEU A 25 12.12 -13.16 -11.62
N ILE A 26 13.00 -13.02 -10.62
CA ILE A 26 14.46 -13.13 -10.82
C ILE A 26 14.82 -14.52 -11.37
N TYR A 27 14.28 -15.59 -10.77
CA TYR A 27 14.51 -16.95 -11.23
C TYR A 27 14.12 -17.14 -12.70
N LEU A 28 12.91 -16.73 -13.06
CA LEU A 28 12.37 -16.87 -14.42
C LEU A 28 13.19 -16.10 -15.46
N ARG A 29 13.67 -14.91 -15.12
CA ARG A 29 14.46 -14.07 -16.03
C ARG A 29 15.91 -14.55 -16.16
N ASP A 30 16.55 -14.95 -15.07
CA ASP A 30 18.01 -15.09 -15.06
C ASP A 30 18.48 -16.55 -15.05
N PHE A 31 17.66 -17.48 -14.55
CA PHE A 31 18.07 -18.86 -14.24
C PHE A 31 17.23 -19.97 -14.88
N ALA A 32 15.95 -19.70 -15.21
CA ALA A 32 15.07 -20.73 -15.75
C ALA A 32 15.48 -21.18 -17.18
N PRO A 33 15.21 -22.45 -17.55
CA PRO A 33 15.26 -22.86 -18.95
C PRO A 33 14.28 -22.02 -19.80
N GLY A 34 14.69 -21.55 -20.97
CA GLY A 34 13.86 -20.71 -21.84
C GLY A 34 13.73 -19.24 -21.39
N LYS A 35 14.65 -18.77 -20.53
CA LYS A 35 14.68 -17.39 -20.04
C LYS A 35 14.82 -16.32 -21.13
N GLU A 36 15.26 -16.68 -22.33
CA GLU A 36 15.42 -15.79 -23.47
C GLU A 36 14.12 -15.04 -23.78
N GLN A 37 12.98 -15.73 -23.68
CA GLN A 37 11.67 -15.11 -23.87
C GLN A 37 11.30 -14.17 -22.72
N TRP A 38 11.59 -14.54 -21.48
CA TRP A 38 11.40 -13.64 -20.32
C TRP A 38 12.27 -12.38 -20.44
N ILE A 39 13.48 -12.49 -20.96
CA ILE A 39 14.36 -11.34 -21.21
C ILE A 39 13.79 -10.47 -22.34
N ALA A 40 13.29 -11.07 -23.43
CA ALA A 40 12.70 -10.35 -24.56
C ALA A 40 11.43 -9.57 -24.17
N ASP A 41 10.59 -10.16 -23.32
CA ASP A 41 9.34 -9.57 -22.84
C ASP A 41 9.54 -8.63 -21.63
N TYR A 42 10.77 -8.23 -21.31
CA TYR A 42 11.05 -7.48 -20.07
C TYR A 42 10.27 -6.15 -19.92
N THR A 43 10.03 -5.46 -21.04
CA THR A 43 9.33 -4.17 -21.09
C THR A 43 7.90 -4.26 -21.61
N ILE A 44 7.43 -5.44 -22.03
CA ILE A 44 6.11 -5.63 -22.65
C ILE A 44 5.43 -6.92 -22.17
N GLY A 45 4.10 -6.96 -22.22
CA GLY A 45 3.36 -8.18 -21.90
C GLY A 45 3.51 -8.65 -20.45
N LYS A 46 3.43 -9.98 -20.25
CA LYS A 46 3.23 -10.60 -18.93
C LYS A 46 4.38 -10.37 -17.95
N HIS A 47 5.63 -10.32 -18.43
CA HIS A 47 6.76 -10.07 -17.54
C HIS A 47 6.74 -8.63 -17.02
N PHE A 48 6.45 -7.65 -17.89
CA PHE A 48 6.28 -6.27 -17.47
C PHE A 48 5.15 -6.10 -16.44
N GLU A 49 3.97 -6.65 -16.71
CA GLU A 49 2.82 -6.57 -15.80
C GLU A 49 3.09 -7.28 -14.46
N SER A 50 3.77 -8.43 -14.49
CA SER A 50 4.21 -9.14 -13.28
C SER A 50 5.15 -8.29 -12.43
N ARG A 51 6.09 -7.57 -13.05
CA ARG A 51 6.99 -6.64 -12.34
C ARG A 51 6.22 -5.47 -11.74
N LEU A 52 5.22 -4.93 -12.45
CA LEU A 52 4.35 -3.88 -11.91
C LEU A 52 3.65 -4.36 -10.64
N SER A 53 3.09 -5.57 -10.66
CA SER A 53 2.47 -6.14 -9.47
C SER A 53 3.46 -6.34 -8.32
N HIS A 54 4.66 -6.86 -8.58
CA HIS A 54 5.68 -7.04 -7.55
C HIS A 54 6.05 -5.72 -6.86
N VAL A 55 6.36 -4.69 -7.64
CA VAL A 55 6.81 -3.39 -7.10
C VAL A 55 5.67 -2.68 -6.37
N HIS A 56 4.48 -2.60 -6.97
CA HIS A 56 3.32 -1.99 -6.31
C HIS A 56 2.84 -2.80 -5.11
N GLY A 57 2.96 -4.13 -5.16
CA GLY A 57 2.67 -5.04 -4.07
C GLY A 57 3.49 -4.73 -2.83
N ASN A 58 4.81 -4.62 -2.99
CA ASN A 58 5.70 -4.25 -1.88
C ASN A 58 5.50 -2.81 -1.41
N LEU A 59 5.27 -1.86 -2.34
CA LEU A 59 4.98 -0.47 -1.97
C LEU A 59 3.69 -0.36 -1.15
N PHE A 60 2.60 -1.00 -1.58
CA PHE A 60 1.30 -0.94 -0.92
C PHE A 60 1.31 -1.69 0.41
N ALA A 61 2.07 -2.78 0.48
CA ALA A 61 2.33 -3.50 1.72
C ALA A 61 3.09 -2.61 2.72
N PHE A 62 4.14 -1.92 2.28
CA PHE A 62 4.88 -0.96 3.11
C PHE A 62 3.99 0.20 3.57
N LEU A 63 3.19 0.77 2.67
CA LEU A 63 2.21 1.81 3.01
C LEU A 63 1.23 1.31 4.07
N ASN A 64 0.75 0.07 4.00
CA ASN A 64 -0.10 -0.50 5.05
C ASN A 64 0.60 -0.58 6.41
N ILE A 65 1.89 -0.92 6.45
CA ILE A 65 2.68 -0.91 7.70
C ILE A 65 2.76 0.51 8.26
N VAL A 66 3.11 1.49 7.43
CA VAL A 66 3.23 2.91 7.84
C VAL A 66 1.88 3.48 8.28
N VAL A 67 0.83 3.27 7.50
CA VAL A 67 -0.55 3.67 7.83
C VAL A 67 -0.94 3.06 9.16
N GLY A 68 -0.77 1.74 9.33
CA GLY A 68 -1.11 1.06 10.57
C GLY A 68 -0.35 1.60 11.78
N TYR A 69 0.94 1.89 11.61
CA TYR A 69 1.77 2.51 12.64
C TYR A 69 1.26 3.91 13.03
N LEU A 70 0.99 4.77 12.05
CA LEU A 70 0.47 6.13 12.31
C LEU A 70 -0.90 6.11 12.97
N LEU A 71 -1.79 5.19 12.56
CA LEU A 71 -3.10 5.01 13.19
C LEU A 71 -3.03 4.53 14.65
N LEU A 72 -1.93 3.89 15.07
CA LEU A 72 -1.69 3.51 16.46
C LEU A 72 -1.05 4.62 17.28
N ARG A 73 -0.23 5.48 16.65
CA ARG A 73 0.59 6.47 17.35
C ARG A 73 -0.06 7.84 17.47
N LEU A 74 -0.92 8.21 16.52
CA LEU A 74 -1.52 9.53 16.48
C LEU A 74 -2.96 9.51 17.02
N PRO A 75 -3.41 10.58 17.69
CA PRO A 75 -4.72 10.66 18.34
C PRO A 75 -5.85 10.96 17.33
N PHE A 76 -5.99 10.15 16.29
CA PHE A 76 -7.04 10.32 15.30
C PHE A 76 -8.44 9.95 15.84
N GLN A 77 -9.46 10.56 15.24
CA GLN A 77 -10.85 10.17 15.46
C GLN A 77 -11.09 8.72 15.01
N LYS A 78 -11.96 7.99 15.72
CA LYS A 78 -12.29 6.58 15.44
C LYS A 78 -12.73 6.34 14.00
N LEU A 79 -13.49 7.29 13.43
CA LEU A 79 -13.99 7.21 12.05
C LEU A 79 -12.85 7.24 11.03
N THR A 80 -11.91 8.19 11.19
CA THR A 80 -10.69 8.29 10.37
C THR A 80 -9.88 7.00 10.47
N ILE A 81 -9.65 6.50 11.68
CA ILE A 81 -8.89 5.24 11.90
C ILE A 81 -9.54 4.10 11.11
N LYS A 82 -10.86 3.93 11.22
CA LYS A 82 -11.59 2.83 10.55
C LYS A 82 -11.49 2.94 9.03
N TRP A 83 -11.81 4.09 8.44
CA TRP A 83 -11.90 4.21 6.99
C TRP A 83 -10.54 4.23 6.31
N VAL A 84 -9.55 4.95 6.86
CA VAL A 84 -8.18 4.92 6.32
C VAL A 84 -7.61 3.49 6.39
N SER A 85 -7.83 2.78 7.50
CA SER A 85 -7.43 1.38 7.63
C SER A 85 -8.03 0.50 6.54
N TRP A 86 -9.35 0.57 6.35
CA TRP A 86 -10.05 -0.24 5.35
C TRP A 86 -9.68 0.13 3.91
N LEU A 87 -9.57 1.42 3.60
CA LEU A 87 -9.18 1.87 2.27
C LEU A 87 -7.75 1.43 1.91
N ALA A 88 -6.80 1.50 2.86
CA ALA A 88 -5.45 0.99 2.66
C ALA A 88 -5.43 -0.53 2.41
N LEU A 89 -6.26 -1.31 3.12
CA LEU A 89 -6.36 -2.75 2.92
C LEU A 89 -7.02 -3.11 1.59
N VAL A 90 -8.13 -2.45 1.24
CA VAL A 90 -8.77 -2.58 -0.09
C VAL A 90 -7.80 -2.15 -1.19
N GLY A 91 -6.89 -1.22 -0.90
CA GLY A 91 -5.84 -0.83 -1.82
C GLY A 91 -4.97 -2.00 -2.30
N MET A 92 -4.79 -3.04 -1.49
CA MET A 92 -4.06 -4.26 -1.86
C MET A 92 -4.72 -5.03 -3.03
N LEU A 93 -5.98 -4.76 -3.37
CA LEU A 93 -6.60 -5.30 -4.58
C LEU A 93 -5.88 -4.88 -5.86
N MET A 94 -5.14 -3.77 -5.88
CA MET A 94 -4.45 -3.33 -7.09
C MET A 94 -3.35 -4.32 -7.51
N PRO A 95 -2.32 -4.59 -6.70
CA PRO A 95 -1.27 -5.52 -7.07
C PRO A 95 -1.78 -6.97 -7.19
N VAL A 96 -2.76 -7.37 -6.36
CA VAL A 96 -3.42 -8.69 -6.50
C VAL A 96 -4.21 -8.78 -7.81
N GLY A 97 -4.92 -7.71 -8.18
CA GLY A 97 -5.69 -7.60 -9.40
C GLY A 97 -4.81 -7.78 -10.64
N ILE A 98 -3.64 -7.12 -10.67
CA ILE A 98 -2.67 -7.29 -11.76
C ILE A 98 -2.21 -8.74 -11.86
N LEU A 99 -1.88 -9.41 -10.74
CA LEU A 99 -1.52 -10.84 -10.76
C LEU A 99 -2.65 -11.68 -11.33
N THR A 100 -3.88 -11.47 -10.88
CA THR A 100 -5.03 -12.26 -11.34
C THR A 100 -5.39 -11.98 -12.80
N GLU A 101 -5.18 -10.76 -13.29
CA GLU A 101 -5.32 -10.42 -14.71
C GLU A 101 -4.29 -11.19 -15.55
N VAL A 102 -3.01 -11.11 -15.18
CA VAL A 102 -1.90 -11.78 -15.90
C VAL A 102 -2.06 -13.31 -15.90
N LEU A 103 -2.48 -13.89 -14.77
CA LEU A 103 -2.57 -15.33 -14.58
C LEU A 103 -3.89 -15.94 -15.04
N LEU A 104 -5.01 -15.24 -14.84
CA LEU A 104 -6.36 -15.79 -14.99
C LEU A 104 -7.26 -14.96 -15.94
N GLY A 105 -6.77 -13.85 -16.49
CA GLY A 105 -7.58 -12.96 -17.33
C GLY A 105 -8.67 -12.21 -16.56
N ALA A 106 -8.48 -11.99 -15.25
CA ALA A 106 -9.44 -11.26 -14.43
C ALA A 106 -9.67 -9.81 -14.93
N PRO A 107 -10.87 -9.24 -14.76
CA PRO A 107 -11.15 -7.89 -15.22
C PRO A 107 -10.28 -6.82 -14.50
N PRO A 108 -9.87 -5.74 -15.21
CA PRO A 108 -9.02 -4.69 -14.64
C PRO A 108 -9.71 -3.83 -13.57
N ILE A 109 -11.00 -4.04 -13.33
CA ILE A 109 -11.77 -3.31 -12.30
C ILE A 109 -11.18 -3.47 -10.90
N PHE A 110 -10.58 -4.62 -10.58
CA PHE A 110 -9.90 -4.84 -9.29
C PHE A 110 -8.68 -3.93 -9.14
N VAL A 111 -7.94 -3.72 -10.23
CA VAL A 111 -6.79 -2.81 -10.30
C VAL A 111 -7.25 -1.38 -9.99
N LEU A 112 -8.31 -0.94 -10.65
CA LEU A 112 -8.87 0.41 -10.49
C LEU A 112 -9.40 0.66 -9.08
N ILE A 113 -10.20 -0.27 -8.53
CA ILE A 113 -10.75 -0.15 -7.18
C ILE A 113 -9.62 -0.08 -6.15
N GLY A 114 -8.62 -0.94 -6.25
CA GLY A 114 -7.47 -0.92 -5.36
C GLY A 114 -6.67 0.39 -5.48
N ALA A 115 -6.38 0.83 -6.69
CA ALA A 115 -5.59 2.04 -6.92
C ALA A 115 -6.29 3.28 -6.31
N THR A 116 -7.57 3.47 -6.63
CA THR A 116 -8.36 4.60 -6.09
C THR A 116 -8.47 4.52 -4.57
N SER A 117 -8.68 3.32 -4.00
CA SER A 117 -8.77 3.14 -2.54
C SER A 117 -7.47 3.53 -1.83
N MET A 118 -6.32 3.12 -2.36
CA MET A 118 -5.02 3.49 -1.77
C MET A 118 -4.77 5.00 -1.88
N ILE A 119 -5.09 5.62 -3.02
CA ILE A 119 -4.97 7.08 -3.21
C ILE A 119 -5.82 7.83 -2.17
N VAL A 120 -7.09 7.46 -2.03
CA VAL A 120 -8.00 8.11 -1.06
C VAL A 120 -7.51 7.89 0.37
N SER A 121 -7.05 6.69 0.71
CA SER A 121 -6.48 6.38 2.03
C SER A 121 -5.32 7.30 2.40
N VAL A 122 -4.31 7.37 1.52
CA VAL A 122 -3.09 8.16 1.76
C VAL A 122 -3.40 9.65 1.79
N ALA A 123 -4.23 10.14 0.87
CA ALA A 123 -4.65 11.55 0.85
C ALA A 123 -5.43 11.93 2.11
N TRP A 124 -6.39 11.10 2.54
CA TRP A 124 -7.12 11.32 3.78
C TRP A 124 -6.18 11.34 4.98
N LEU A 125 -5.29 10.35 5.10
CA LEU A 125 -4.33 10.31 6.20
C LEU A 125 -3.45 11.57 6.24
N GLY A 126 -2.96 12.04 5.08
CA GLY A 126 -2.17 13.28 4.98
C GLY A 126 -2.95 14.50 5.49
N ILE A 127 -4.20 14.67 5.07
CA ILE A 127 -5.08 15.75 5.55
C ILE A 127 -5.33 15.62 7.06
N ALA A 128 -5.54 14.40 7.56
CA ALA A 128 -5.78 14.17 8.98
C ALA A 128 -4.56 14.53 9.82
N VAL A 129 -3.35 14.19 9.38
CA VAL A 129 -2.09 14.59 10.04
C VAL A 129 -1.95 16.11 10.06
N ALA A 130 -2.18 16.79 8.93
CA ALA A 130 -2.07 18.25 8.85
C ALA A 130 -3.02 18.97 9.83
N ARG A 131 -4.23 18.43 10.01
CA ARG A 131 -5.22 18.97 10.96
C ARG A 131 -4.81 18.78 12.43
N LEU A 132 -4.05 17.74 12.77
CA LEU A 132 -3.53 17.58 14.13
C LEU A 132 -2.50 18.66 14.47
N ASN A 133 -1.62 19.00 13.54
CA ASN A 133 -0.61 20.04 13.74
C ASN A 133 -1.25 21.42 13.96
N MET A 134 -2.30 21.75 13.22
CA MET A 134 -2.99 23.04 13.36
C MET A 134 -3.65 23.21 14.75
N LEU A 135 -4.11 22.12 15.37
CA LEU A 135 -4.68 22.18 16.72
C LEU A 135 -3.61 22.43 17.79
N THR A 136 -2.41 21.88 17.62
CA THR A 136 -1.30 22.11 18.56
C THR A 136 -0.75 23.54 18.49
N THR A 137 -0.68 24.16 17.31
CA THR A 137 -0.14 25.53 17.17
C THR A 137 -1.15 26.63 17.55
N GLY A 138 -2.44 26.30 17.63
CA GLY A 138 -3.50 27.26 17.98
C GLY A 138 -3.67 27.51 19.48
N ASP A 139 -3.29 26.56 20.33
CA ASP A 139 -3.43 26.68 21.79
C ASP A 139 -2.21 27.37 22.45
N ASP A 140 -1.04 27.35 21.82
CA ASP A 140 0.16 28.05 22.30
C ASP A 140 0.05 29.59 22.19
N ALA A 141 -0.96 30.11 21.47
CA ALA A 141 -1.17 31.55 21.28
C ALA A 141 -1.92 32.25 22.45
N LYS A 142 -2.20 31.55 23.57
CA LYS A 142 -3.00 32.07 24.69
C LYS A 142 -2.34 32.05 26.07
N VAL A 143 -1.01 31.95 26.17
CA VAL A 143 -0.33 32.10 27.46
C VAL A 143 0.28 33.52 27.55
N PRO A 144 -0.37 34.50 28.21
CA PRO A 144 0.28 35.75 28.51
C PRO A 144 1.49 35.51 29.43
N PRO A 145 2.57 36.31 29.33
CA PRO A 145 3.73 36.15 30.20
C PRO A 145 3.30 36.33 31.65
N LEU A 146 3.75 35.40 32.50
CA LEU A 146 3.65 35.55 33.94
C LEU A 146 4.54 36.73 34.35
N ASN A 147 3.91 37.77 34.89
CA ASN A 147 4.57 38.89 35.57
C ASN A 147 5.24 38.42 36.86
#